data_AF-A0AAW9NCN4-F1
#
_entry.id   AF-A0AAW9NCN4-F1
#
_cell.length_a   1.000
_cell.length_b   1.000
_cell.length_c   1.000
_cell.angle_alpha   90.00
_cell.angle_beta   90.00
_cell.angle_gamma   90.00
#
_symmetry.space_group_name_H-M   'P 1'
#
loop_
_entity.id
_entity.type
_entity.pdbx_description
1 polymer ?
#
loop_
_entity_poly.entity_id
_entity_poly.type
_entity_poly.pdbx_seq_one_letter_code
_entity_poly.pdbx_strand_id
1 'polypeptide(L)'
;MKIGELARISNVTKRTIDHYTNFGLLKMERSTSNYRYYDNSAIQRLNFIEKCKKDGMSLSEIKDLIIDKEAEEIDVLELRLKIKGLEKEVTEVLAHLDKSDLENQEHIKKNVSHESLSLIQALLLLLN
;
A
#
# COMPACT_ATOMS: atom_id res chain seq x y z
N MET A 1 15.71 -19.05 5.04
CA MET A 1 16.90 -19.76 4.49
C MET A 1 18.09 -19.68 5.44
N LYS A 2 18.93 -20.72 5.47
CA LYS A 2 20.19 -20.71 6.24
C LYS A 2 21.27 -19.91 5.49
N ILE A 3 22.32 -19.46 6.18
CA ILE A 3 23.42 -18.68 5.57
C ILE A 3 24.07 -19.36 4.36
N GLY A 4 24.23 -20.69 4.38
CA GLY A 4 24.83 -21.43 3.26
C GLY A 4 23.94 -21.50 2.04
N GLU A 5 22.62 -21.54 2.25
CA GLU A 5 21.64 -21.50 1.17
C GLU A 5 21.59 -20.11 0.54
N LEU A 6 21.55 -19.06 1.37
CA LEU A 6 21.59 -17.66 0.93
C LEU A 6 22.87 -17.35 0.13
N ALA A 7 24.03 -17.84 0.60
CA ALA A 7 25.32 -17.70 -0.08
C ALA A 7 25.29 -18.29 -1.49
N ARG A 8 24.72 -19.50 -1.63
CA ARG A 8 24.61 -20.19 -2.92
C ARG A 8 23.68 -19.46 -3.88
N ILE A 9 22.51 -19.01 -3.39
CA ILE A 9 21.50 -18.35 -4.23
C ILE A 9 21.98 -16.97 -4.69
N SER A 10 22.61 -16.22 -3.80
CA SER A 10 23.01 -14.82 -4.06
C SER A 10 24.43 -14.71 -4.63
N ASN A 11 25.10 -15.84 -4.89
CA ASN A 11 26.48 -15.92 -5.39
C ASN A 11 27.49 -15.08 -4.57
N VAL A 12 27.33 -15.06 -3.25
CA VAL A 12 28.25 -14.39 -2.31
C VAL A 12 28.77 -15.37 -1.28
N THR A 13 29.93 -15.06 -0.70
CA THR A 13 30.49 -15.94 0.34
C THR A 13 29.70 -15.82 1.66
N LYS A 14 29.70 -16.89 2.47
CA LYS A 14 29.15 -16.84 3.84
C LYS A 14 29.78 -15.72 4.66
N ARG A 15 31.09 -15.47 4.49
CA ARG A 15 31.83 -14.39 5.16
C ARG A 15 31.29 -13.01 4.78
N THR A 16 30.94 -12.80 3.52
CA THR A 16 30.30 -11.56 3.05
C THR A 16 28.95 -11.35 3.70
N ILE A 17 28.13 -12.41 3.78
CA ILE A 17 26.83 -12.35 4.45
C ILE A 17 27.01 -12.03 5.94
N ASP A 18 27.89 -12.73 6.65
CA ASP A 18 28.16 -12.43 8.06
C ASP A 18 28.64 -10.99 8.26
N HIS A 19 29.51 -10.50 7.37
CA HIS A 19 29.97 -9.12 7.42
C HIS A 19 28.82 -8.12 7.26
N TYR A 20 27.94 -8.30 6.27
CA TYR A 20 26.79 -7.42 6.05
C TYR A 20 25.77 -7.52 7.19
N THR A 21 25.53 -8.71 7.74
CA THR A 21 24.68 -8.90 8.91
C THR A 21 25.23 -8.16 10.13
N ASN A 22 26.53 -8.27 10.40
CA ASN A 22 27.16 -7.57 11.52
C ASN A 22 27.19 -6.04 11.33
N PHE A 23 27.30 -5.56 10.08
CA PHE A 23 27.20 -4.14 9.76
C PHE A 23 25.75 -3.59 9.88
N GLY A 24 24.76 -4.47 9.99
CA GLY A 24 23.34 -4.14 10.06
C GLY A 24 22.67 -3.95 8.69
N LEU A 25 23.31 -4.43 7.62
CA LEU A 25 22.76 -4.40 6.26
C LEU A 25 21.83 -5.58 5.95
N LEU A 26 21.80 -6.61 6.78
CA LEU A 26 20.89 -7.74 6.61
C LEU A 26 20.16 -8.02 7.92
N LYS A 27 18.84 -8.18 7.83
CA LYS A 27 18.00 -8.63 8.94
C LYS A 27 18.09 -10.15 9.02
N MET A 28 18.15 -10.67 10.24
CA MET A 28 18.21 -12.09 10.53
C MET A 28 17.29 -12.43 11.69
N GLU A 29 16.75 -13.64 11.68
CA GLU A 29 16.01 -14.22 12.80
C GLU A 29 16.74 -15.44 13.36
N ARG A 30 16.65 -15.66 14.68
CA ARG A 30 17.18 -16.88 15.30
C ARG A 30 16.08 -17.92 15.37
N SER A 31 16.37 -19.15 14.97
CA SER A 31 15.49 -20.28 15.27
C SER A 31 15.52 -20.60 16.77
N THR A 32 14.53 -21.40 17.22
CA THR A 32 14.50 -22.00 18.56
C THR A 32 15.76 -22.82 18.88
N SER A 33 16.39 -23.37 17.85
CA SER A 33 17.67 -24.10 17.89
C SER A 33 18.91 -23.21 17.69
N ASN A 34 18.76 -21.89 17.81
CA ASN A 34 19.82 -20.88 17.76
C ASN A 34 20.57 -20.74 16.41
N TYR A 35 19.98 -21.22 15.31
CA TYR A 35 20.52 -21.01 13.97
C TYR A 35 20.05 -19.67 13.39
N ARG A 36 20.91 -19.00 12.61
CA ARG A 36 20.53 -17.79 11.86
C ARG A 36 19.74 -18.18 10.62
N TYR A 37 18.57 -17.55 10.49
CA TYR A 37 17.71 -17.62 9.32
C TYR A 37 17.56 -16.23 8.71
N TYR A 38 17.58 -16.21 7.39
CA TYR A 38 17.32 -15.03 6.57
C TYR A 38 16.01 -15.24 5.83
N ASP A 39 15.29 -14.16 5.58
CA ASP A 39 14.10 -14.18 4.75
C ASP A 39 14.47 -14.20 3.25
N ASN A 40 13.46 -14.25 2.38
CA ASN A 40 13.69 -14.13 0.94
C ASN A 40 14.09 -12.70 0.52
N SER A 41 13.72 -11.68 1.30
CA SER A 41 14.08 -10.29 1.02
C SER A 41 15.59 -10.07 1.07
N ALA A 42 16.31 -10.86 1.87
CA ALA A 42 17.77 -10.86 1.96
C ALA A 42 18.46 -11.09 0.59
N ILE A 43 17.86 -11.88 -0.32
CA ILE A 43 18.41 -12.08 -1.68
C ILE A 43 18.38 -10.76 -2.46
N GLN A 44 17.23 -10.09 -2.47
CA GLN A 44 17.06 -8.81 -3.17
C GLN A 44 17.97 -7.74 -2.57
N ARG A 45 18.09 -7.74 -1.23
CA ARG A 45 18.95 -6.82 -0.50
C ARG A 45 20.43 -7.04 -0.81
N LEU A 46 20.89 -8.30 -0.89
CA LEU A 46 22.25 -8.63 -1.31
C LEU A 46 22.54 -8.14 -2.73
N ASN A 47 21.62 -8.37 -3.67
CA ASN A 47 21.76 -7.89 -5.05
C ASN A 47 21.84 -6.35 -5.12
N PHE A 48 21.04 -5.66 -4.29
CA PHE A 48 21.08 -4.21 -4.17
C PHE A 48 22.43 -3.71 -3.63
N ILE A 49 22.91 -4.30 -2.53
CA ILE A 49 24.22 -3.96 -1.94
C ILE A 49 25.34 -4.15 -2.96
N GLU A 50 25.35 -5.28 -3.69
CA GLU A 50 26.38 -5.54 -4.70
C GLU A 50 26.30 -4.58 -5.90
N LYS A 51 25.10 -4.10 -6.27
CA LYS A 51 24.95 -3.05 -7.28
C LYS A 51 25.54 -1.73 -6.78
N CYS A 52 25.14 -1.25 -5.61
CA CYS A 52 25.65 0.00 -5.06
C CYS A 52 27.18 -0.03 -4.85
N LYS A 53 27.74 -1.17 -4.46
CA LYS A 53 29.19 -1.35 -4.38
C LYS A 53 29.88 -1.25 -5.73
N LYS A 54 29.28 -1.76 -6.81
CA LYS A 54 29.81 -1.58 -8.18
C LYS A 54 29.78 -0.11 -8.61
N ASP A 55 28.82 0.64 -8.09
CA ASP A 55 28.70 2.09 -8.31
C ASP A 55 29.65 2.91 -7.41
N GLY A 56 30.49 2.25 -6.60
CA GLY A 56 31.53 2.88 -5.78
C GLY A 56 31.08 3.35 -4.40
N MET A 57 29.84 3.05 -3.99
CA MET A 57 29.33 3.45 -2.68
C MET A 57 29.99 2.66 -1.54
N SER A 58 30.25 3.35 -0.44
CA SER A 58 30.66 2.75 0.83
C SER A 58 29.50 2.01 1.51
N LEU A 59 29.81 1.09 2.43
CA LEU A 59 28.78 0.36 3.16
C LEU A 59 27.92 1.26 4.06
N SER A 60 28.46 2.41 4.52
CA SER A 60 27.69 3.39 5.29
C SER A 60 26.63 4.04 4.41
N GLU A 61 27.02 4.57 3.25
CA GLU A 61 26.09 5.19 2.30
C GLU A 61 25.00 4.21 1.84
N ILE A 62 25.38 2.95 1.61
CA ILE A 62 24.41 1.89 1.26
C ILE A 62 23.44 1.65 2.42
N LYS A 63 23.91 1.68 3.67
CA LYS A 63 23.04 1.49 4.83
C LYS A 63 22.03 2.62 4.96
N ASP A 64 22.49 3.87 4.83
CA ASP A 64 21.65 5.05 4.91
C ASP A 64 20.58 5.04 3.79
N LEU A 65 20.99 4.74 2.56
CA LEU A 65 20.08 4.61 1.42
C LEU A 65 18.99 3.54 1.64
N ILE A 66 19.34 2.43 2.28
CA ILE A 66 18.32 1.41 2.57
C ILE A 66 17.38 1.85 3.69
N ILE A 67 17.88 2.58 4.69
CA ILE A 67 17.04 3.13 5.76
C ILE A 67 16.03 4.13 5.18
N ASP A 68 16.49 5.03 4.31
CA ASP A 68 15.63 6.02 3.65
C ASP A 68 14.55 5.33 2.82
N LYS A 69 14.93 4.30 2.05
CA LYS A 69 13.96 3.53 1.27
C LYS A 69 12.93 2.81 2.14
N GLU A 70 13.36 2.23 3.27
CA GLU A 70 12.43 1.59 4.21
C GLU A 70 11.47 2.62 4.83
N ALA A 71 11.93 3.83 5.11
CA ALA A 71 11.08 4.92 5.60
C ALA A 71 10.06 5.37 4.53
N GLU A 72 10.49 5.57 3.29
CA GLU A 72 9.59 5.90 2.16
C GLU A 72 8.51 4.83 1.94
N GLU A 73 8.85 3.54 2.04
CA GLU A 73 7.88 2.45 1.91
C GLU A 73 6.80 2.48 3.02
N ILE A 74 7.17 2.86 4.24
CA ILE A 74 6.24 3.03 5.37
C ILE A 74 5.29 4.21 5.09
N ASP A 75 5.83 5.36 4.67
CA ASP A 75 5.04 6.55 4.36
C ASP A 75 4.02 6.26 3.24
N VAL A 76 4.42 5.54 2.18
CA VAL A 76 3.53 5.16 1.08
C VAL A 76 2.41 4.22 1.57
N LEU A 77 2.70 3.30 2.49
CA LEU A 77 1.69 2.42 3.06
C LEU A 77 0.67 3.20 3.90
N GLU A 78 1.13 4.14 4.73
CA GLU A 78 0.26 5.01 5.53
C GLU A 78 -0.66 5.84 4.62
N LEU A 79 -0.10 6.44 3.56
CA LEU A 79 -0.88 7.18 2.58
C LEU A 79 -1.94 6.31 1.90
N ARG A 80 -1.62 5.07 1.52
CA ARG A 80 -2.60 4.13 0.94
C ARG A 80 -3.73 3.80 1.90
N LEU A 81 -3.43 3.58 3.18
CA LEU A 81 -4.45 3.32 4.19
C LEU A 81 -5.36 4.54 4.38
N LYS A 82 -4.77 5.75 4.37
CA LYS A 82 -5.51 7.00 4.48
C LYS A 82 -6.44 7.24 3.28
N ILE A 83 -5.96 7.01 2.06
CA ILE A 83 -6.77 7.09 0.83
C ILE A 83 -7.95 6.12 0.92
N LYS A 84 -7.71 4.87 1.32
CA LYS A 84 -8.77 3.87 1.50
C LYS A 84 -9.82 4.28 2.54
N GLY A 85 -9.39 4.95 3.62
CA GLY A 85 -10.29 5.53 4.61
C GLY A 85 -11.18 6.62 4.01
N LEU A 86 -10.58 7.55 3.28
CA LEU A 86 -11.30 8.63 2.60
C LEU A 86 -12.29 8.10 1.54
N GLU A 87 -11.91 7.07 0.78
CA GLU A 87 -12.81 6.42 -0.19
C GLU A 87 -14.07 5.85 0.50
N LYS A 88 -13.90 5.29 1.70
CA LYS A 88 -15.02 4.79 2.51
C LYS A 88 -15.91 5.94 2.98
N GLU A 89 -15.34 7.01 3.52
CA GLU A 89 -16.10 8.21 3.95
C GLU A 89 -16.91 8.81 2.79
N VAL A 90 -16.29 8.96 1.62
CA VAL A 90 -16.98 9.44 0.41
C VAL A 90 -18.15 8.53 0.03
N THR A 91 -17.96 7.21 0.10
CA THR A 91 -19.03 6.24 -0.20
C THR A 91 -20.19 6.36 0.78
N GLU A 92 -19.91 6.55 2.07
CA GLU A 92 -20.95 6.74 3.09
C GLU A 92 -21.73 8.04 2.87
N VAL A 93 -21.04 9.15 2.56
CA VAL A 93 -21.68 10.43 2.25
C VAL A 93 -22.58 10.33 1.01
N LEU A 94 -22.11 9.68 -0.07
CA LEU A 94 -22.92 9.46 -1.27
C LEU A 94 -24.17 8.64 -0.97
N ALA A 95 -24.05 7.56 -0.18
CA ALA A 95 -25.19 6.74 0.20
C ALA A 95 -26.22 7.49 1.06
N HIS A 96 -25.78 8.48 1.86
CA HIS A 96 -26.68 9.35 2.61
C HIS A 96 -27.40 10.35 1.71
N LEU A 97 -26.73 10.90 0.70
CA LEU A 97 -27.35 11.80 -0.28
C LEU A 97 -28.41 11.07 -1.11
N ASP A 98 -28.11 9.87 -1.61
CA ASP A 98 -29.08 9.04 -2.37
C ASP A 98 -30.34 8.73 -1.56
N LYS A 99 -30.20 8.40 -0.27
CA LYS A 99 -31.35 8.17 0.62
C LYS A 99 -32.17 9.43 0.83
N SER A 100 -31.53 10.57 1.03
CA SER A 100 -32.22 11.85 1.22
C SER A 100 -32.99 12.27 -0.02
N ASP A 101 -32.49 11.99 -1.23
CA ASP A 101 -33.19 12.25 -2.48
C ASP A 101 -34.42 11.36 -2.65
N LEU A 102 -34.35 10.08 -2.24
CA LEU A 102 -35.52 9.20 -2.26
C LEU A 102 -36.61 9.64 -1.27
N GLU A 103 -36.23 10.04 -0.05
CA GLU A 103 -37.16 10.56 0.95
C GLU A 103 -37.79 11.88 0.50
N ASN A 104 -37.00 12.78 -0.08
CA ASN A 104 -37.47 14.04 -0.66
C ASN A 104 -38.40 13.80 -1.86
N GLN A 105 -38.07 12.87 -2.76
CA GLN A 105 -38.94 12.51 -3.89
C GLN A 105 -40.29 11.95 -3.43
N GLU A 106 -40.30 11.07 -2.41
CA GLU A 106 -41.54 10.55 -1.83
C GLU A 106 -42.38 11.66 -1.17
N HIS A 107 -41.73 12.59 -0.46
CA HIS A 107 -42.39 13.75 0.11
C HIS A 107 -42.96 14.69 -0.95
N ILE A 108 -42.22 14.97 -2.02
CA ILE A 108 -42.67 15.80 -3.14
C ILE A 108 -43.85 15.11 -3.84
N LYS A 109 -43.75 13.81 -4.17
CA LYS A 109 -44.85 13.05 -4.78
C LYS A 109 -46.11 13.05 -3.93
N LYS A 110 -45.99 12.95 -2.60
CA LYS A 110 -47.14 12.99 -1.68
C LYS A 110 -47.79 14.37 -1.56
N ASN A 111 -47.01 15.43 -1.77
CA ASN A 111 -47.47 16.81 -1.60
C ASN A 111 -47.84 17.52 -2.92
N VAL A 112 -47.51 16.93 -4.08
CA VAL A 112 -47.93 17.44 -5.40
C VAL A 112 -49.36 17.00 -5.68
N SER A 113 -50.25 17.95 -5.99
CA SER A 113 -51.65 17.63 -6.30
C SER A 113 -51.77 16.82 -7.60
N HIS A 114 -52.80 15.98 -7.69
CA HIS A 114 -53.07 15.13 -8.86
C HIS A 114 -53.17 15.95 -10.17
N GLU A 115 -53.70 17.18 -10.08
CA GLU A 115 -53.84 18.12 -11.20
C GLU A 115 -52.48 18.67 -11.67
N SER A 116 -51.60 19.01 -10.72
CA SER A 116 -50.25 19.51 -11.01
C SER A 116 -49.39 18.43 -11.67
N LEU A 117 -49.53 17.18 -11.24
CA LEU A 117 -48.80 16.02 -11.77
C LEU A 117 -49.23 15.71 -13.21
N SER A 118 -50.54 15.81 -13.48
CA SER A 118 -51.12 15.65 -14.81
C SER A 118 -50.63 16.73 -15.77
N LEU A 119 -50.52 17.97 -15.30
CA LEU A 119 -49.98 19.10 -16.06
C LEU A 119 -48.49 18.89 -16.40
N ILE A 120 -47.68 18.46 -15.43
CA ILE A 120 -46.25 18.16 -15.64
C ILE A 120 -46.07 17.04 -16.68
N GLN A 121 -46.85 15.97 -16.62
CA GLN A 121 -46.79 14.88 -17.59
C GLN A 121 -47.20 15.33 -19.00
N ALA A 122 -48.24 16.15 -19.11
CA ALA A 122 -48.65 16.72 -20.39
C ALA A 122 -47.55 17.62 -21.00
N LEU A 123 -46.86 18.42 -20.17
CA LEU A 123 -45.76 19.28 -20.61
C LEU A 123 -44.52 18.47 -21.04
N LEU A 124 -44.19 17.38 -20.33
CA LEU A 124 -43.07 16.50 -20.71
C LEU A 124 -43.31 15.79 -22.04
N LEU A 125 -44.55 15.36 -22.31
CA LEU A 125 -44.93 14.75 -23.60
C LEU A 125 -44.86 15.73 -24.78
N LEU A 126 -44.94 17.04 -24.51
CA LEU A 126 -44.83 18.09 -25.53
C LEU A 126 -43.38 18.54 -25.79
N LEU A 127 -42.45 18.19 -24.91
CA LEU A 127 -41.04 18.59 -24.99
C LEU A 127 -40.12 17.48 -25.55
N ASN A 128 -40.64 16.27 -25.73
CA ASN A 128 -40.00 15.15 -26.46
C ASN A 128 -40.61 15.00 -27.86
#